data_AF-A0A2P5DRF9-F1
#
_entry.id   AF-A0A2P5DRF9-F1
#
_cell.length_a   1.000
_cell.length_b   1.000
_cell.length_c   1.000
_cell.angle_alpha   90.00
_cell.angle_beta   90.00
_cell.angle_gamma   90.00
#
_symmetry.space_group_name_H-M   'P 1'
#
loop_
_entity.id
_entity.type
_entity.pdbx_description
1 polymer ?
#
loop_
_entity_poly.entity_id
_entity_poly.type
_entity_poly.pdbx_seq_one_letter_code
_entity_poly.pdbx_strand_id
1 'polypeptide(L)'
;LEDMLRSCMLDFGGNWDGHLPLVEFAYNNSYQTSVGMPPYEVLYGRPCRSPLCWTEPKEHVTLGLELIEKTTEKIKDIQERLKEIQSRKKSYADPKRHEVEFDTGDSVFLKVTPR
;
A
#
# COMPACT_ATOMS: atom_id res chain seq x y z
N LEU A 1 -3.73 3.84 -4.18
CA LEU A 1 -4.82 2.91 -3.85
C LEU A 1 -5.49 2.36 -5.10
N GLU A 2 -6.06 3.20 -5.96
CA GLU A 2 -6.76 2.75 -7.18
C GLU A 2 -5.93 1.83 -8.09
N ASP A 3 -4.70 2.19 -8.43
CA ASP A 3 -3.84 1.33 -9.26
C ASP A 3 -3.49 -0.02 -8.61
N MET A 4 -3.41 -0.04 -7.27
CA MET A 4 -3.18 -1.26 -6.50
C MET A 4 -4.40 -2.16 -6.54
N LEU A 5 -5.59 -1.59 -6.33
CA LEU A 5 -6.85 -2.31 -6.45
C LEU A 5 -7.03 -2.86 -7.88
N ARG A 6 -6.72 -2.06 -8.91
CA ARG A 6 -6.77 -2.51 -10.31
C ARG A 6 -5.83 -3.68 -10.59
N SER A 7 -4.58 -3.64 -10.12
CA SER A 7 -3.66 -4.78 -10.26
C SER A 7 -4.25 -6.01 -9.58
N CYS A 8 -4.62 -5.89 -8.31
CA CYS A 8 -5.16 -7.00 -7.53
C CYS A 8 -6.42 -7.61 -8.20
N MET A 9 -7.31 -6.78 -8.76
CA MET A 9 -8.48 -7.26 -9.50
C MET A 9 -8.11 -8.06 -10.75
N LEU A 10 -7.07 -7.65 -11.48
CA LEU A 10 -6.60 -8.38 -12.66
C LEU A 10 -5.98 -9.72 -12.29
N ASP A 11 -5.23 -9.77 -11.18
CA ASP A 11 -4.51 -10.97 -10.73
C ASP A 11 -5.43 -11.99 -10.04
N PHE A 12 -6.46 -11.52 -9.34
CA PHE A 12 -7.41 -12.36 -8.61
C PHE A 12 -8.64 -12.76 -9.43
N GLY A 13 -8.79 -12.22 -10.64
CA GLY A 13 -9.87 -12.55 -11.56
C GLY A 13 -11.26 -12.27 -10.95
N GLY A 14 -12.21 -13.19 -11.20
CA GLY A 14 -13.61 -13.05 -10.79
C GLY A 14 -13.89 -13.15 -9.29
N ASN A 15 -12.87 -13.42 -8.44
CA ASN A 15 -12.99 -13.55 -6.98
C ASN A 15 -12.22 -12.44 -6.23
N TRP A 16 -12.14 -11.26 -6.83
CA TRP A 16 -11.40 -10.13 -6.27
C TRP A 16 -12.01 -9.62 -4.96
N ASP A 17 -13.32 -9.76 -4.79
CA ASP A 17 -14.09 -9.36 -3.61
C ASP A 17 -13.71 -10.19 -2.38
N GLY A 18 -13.53 -11.51 -2.55
CA GLY A 18 -13.03 -12.40 -1.52
C GLY A 18 -11.58 -12.12 -1.08
N HIS A 19 -10.82 -11.39 -1.90
CA HIS A 19 -9.44 -11.00 -1.62
C HIS A 19 -9.27 -9.55 -1.15
N LEU A 20 -10.33 -8.74 -1.21
CA LEU A 20 -10.31 -7.35 -0.79
C LEU A 20 -9.84 -7.15 0.67
N PRO A 21 -10.24 -7.98 1.65
CA PRO A 21 -9.75 -7.85 3.01
C PRO A 21 -8.23 -8.07 3.12
N LEU A 22 -7.65 -8.97 2.33
CA LEU A 22 -6.20 -9.21 2.31
C LEU A 22 -5.45 -8.03 1.68
N VAL A 23 -6.03 -7.43 0.65
CA VAL A 23 -5.45 -6.26 -0.02
C VAL A 23 -5.46 -5.04 0.89
N GLU A 24 -6.58 -4.79 1.57
CA GLU A 24 -6.69 -3.74 2.57
C GLU A 24 -5.70 -3.97 3.72
N PHE A 25 -5.63 -5.20 4.22
CA PHE A 25 -4.69 -5.57 5.26
C PHE A 25 -3.24 -5.32 4.85
N ALA A 26 -2.84 -5.74 3.65
CA ALA A 26 -1.51 -5.52 3.13
C ALA A 26 -1.20 -4.02 2.98
N TYR A 27 -2.15 -3.23 2.48
CA TYR A 27 -1.97 -1.78 2.33
C TYR A 27 -1.82 -1.05 3.67
N ASN A 28 -2.68 -1.35 4.64
CA ASN A 28 -2.70 -0.69 5.95
C ASN A 28 -1.46 -1.02 6.80
N ASN A 29 -0.84 -2.17 6.57
CA ASN A 29 0.36 -2.62 7.28
C ASN A 29 1.66 -2.42 6.49
N SER A 30 1.59 -1.96 5.24
CA SER A 30 2.77 -1.63 4.45
C SER A 30 3.31 -0.25 4.81
N TYR A 31 4.63 -0.13 4.80
CA TYR A 31 5.32 1.14 5.02
C TYR A 31 4.91 2.18 3.96
N GLN A 32 4.60 3.40 4.40
CA GLN A 32 4.33 4.53 3.51
C GLN A 32 5.39 5.59 3.66
N THR A 33 6.15 5.84 2.59
CA THR A 33 7.24 6.83 2.58
C THR A 33 6.77 8.25 2.91
N SER A 34 5.55 8.62 2.53
CA SER A 34 5.00 9.96 2.80
C SER A 34 4.70 10.22 4.27
N VAL A 35 4.41 9.17 5.06
CA VAL A 35 4.08 9.27 6.49
C VAL A 35 5.22 8.75 7.38
N GLY A 36 6.13 7.95 6.82
CA GLY A 36 7.27 7.39 7.53
C GLY A 36 6.94 6.14 8.36
N MET A 37 5.71 5.62 8.28
CA MET A 37 5.22 4.42 8.98
C MET A 37 3.96 3.85 8.29
N PRO A 38 3.46 2.66 8.66
CA PRO A 38 2.21 2.11 8.13
C PRO A 38 0.97 2.88 8.57
N PRO A 39 -0.08 3.03 7.73
CA PRO A 39 -1.34 3.69 8.09
C PRO A 39 -1.99 3.14 9.36
N TYR A 40 -1.88 1.83 9.59
CA TYR A 40 -2.39 1.20 10.80
C TYR A 40 -1.72 1.77 12.06
N GLU A 41 -0.39 1.95 12.03
CA GLU A 41 0.35 2.50 13.15
C GLU A 41 0.03 3.97 13.37
N VAL A 42 -0.16 4.74 12.30
CA VAL A 42 -0.60 6.14 12.37
C VAL A 42 -1.95 6.24 13.08
N LEU A 43 -2.89 5.36 12.71
CA LEU A 43 -4.26 5.40 13.20
C LEU A 43 -4.38 4.91 14.66
N TYR A 44 -3.63 3.87 15.03
CA TYR A 44 -3.80 3.17 16.30
C TYR A 44 -2.63 3.34 17.28
N GLY A 45 -1.54 4.00 16.88
CA GLY A 45 -0.34 4.22 17.69
C GLY A 45 0.42 2.94 18.05
N ARG A 46 0.12 1.81 17.39
CA ARG A 46 0.74 0.50 17.67
C ARG A 46 0.83 -0.35 16.41
N PRO A 47 1.82 -1.27 16.32
CA PRO A 47 1.90 -2.23 15.24
C PRO A 47 0.69 -3.20 15.27
N CYS A 48 0.31 -3.69 14.09
CA CYS A 48 -0.77 -4.66 13.96
C CYS A 48 -0.41 -5.99 14.63
N ARG A 49 -1.37 -6.52 15.41
CA ARG A 49 -1.25 -7.81 16.08
C ARG A 49 -2.17 -8.81 15.40
N SER A 50 -1.73 -9.32 14.25
CA SER A 50 -2.42 -10.37 13.49
C SER A 50 -1.54 -11.63 13.49
N PRO A 51 -2.09 -12.86 13.51
CA PRO A 51 -1.31 -14.09 13.30
C PRO A 51 -0.43 -14.05 12.03
N LEU A 52 -0.79 -13.22 11.06
CA LEU A 52 -0.07 -12.97 9.81
C LEU A 52 1.10 -11.96 9.97
N CYS A 53 1.15 -11.23 11.09
CA CYS A 53 2.19 -10.30 11.50
C CYS A 53 3.09 -10.85 12.62
N TRP A 54 2.86 -12.08 13.10
CA TRP A 54 3.72 -12.72 14.09
C TRP A 54 4.96 -13.31 13.39
N THR A 55 6.13 -12.77 13.72
CA THR A 55 7.44 -13.32 13.34
C THR A 55 7.89 -14.47 14.24
N GLU A 56 7.12 -14.82 15.28
CA GLU A 56 7.46 -15.93 16.18
C GLU A 56 6.49 -17.13 16.05
N PRO A 57 7.02 -18.36 15.90
CA PRO A 57 6.21 -19.55 15.73
C PRO A 57 5.77 -20.06 17.11
N LYS A 58 4.48 -20.00 17.42
CA LYS A 58 3.91 -20.82 18.50
C LYS A 58 2.63 -21.51 18.05
N GLU A 59 2.78 -22.83 17.95
CA GLU A 59 1.77 -23.89 17.88
C GLU A 59 0.67 -23.69 16.86
N HIS A 60 0.96 -24.17 15.66
CA HIS A 60 -0.04 -24.30 14.62
C HIS A 60 -0.83 -25.60 14.76
N VAL A 61 -2.13 -25.46 15.04
CA VAL A 61 -3.13 -26.49 14.79
C VAL A 61 -3.08 -26.83 13.29
N THR A 62 -2.83 -28.09 12.95
CA THR A 62 -2.34 -28.55 11.64
C THR A 62 -3.26 -28.25 10.45
N LEU A 63 -4.57 -28.05 10.70
CA LEU A 63 -5.55 -27.64 9.68
C LEU A 63 -5.58 -26.12 9.42
N GLY A 64 -5.13 -25.30 10.38
CA GLY A 64 -5.02 -23.85 10.23
C GLY A 64 -3.74 -23.41 9.51
N LEU A 65 -2.69 -24.23 9.57
CA LEU A 65 -1.38 -23.95 8.98
C LEU A 65 -1.44 -23.74 7.47
N GLU A 66 -2.07 -24.66 6.75
CA GLU A 66 -2.15 -24.62 5.29
C GLU A 66 -2.94 -23.39 4.80
N LEU A 67 -3.99 -23.00 5.53
CA LEU A 67 -4.74 -21.78 5.24
C LEU A 67 -3.92 -20.53 5.55
N ILE A 68 -3.20 -20.52 6.68
CA ILE A 68 -2.30 -19.44 7.06
C ILE A 68 -1.20 -19.29 6.00
N GLU A 69 -0.52 -20.36 5.62
CA GLU A 69 0.50 -20.37 4.57
C GLU A 69 -0.03 -19.78 3.26
N LYS A 70 -1.14 -20.31 2.74
CA LYS A 70 -1.79 -19.78 1.52
C LYS A 70 -2.14 -18.30 1.63
N THR A 71 -2.61 -17.85 2.79
CA THR A 71 -2.91 -16.41 3.00
C THR A 71 -1.65 -15.56 3.12
N THR A 72 -0.58 -16.07 3.74
CA THR A 72 0.70 -15.35 3.85
C THR A 72 1.39 -15.22 2.49
N GLU A 73 1.34 -16.24 1.64
CA GLU A 73 1.85 -16.17 0.26
C GLU A 73 1.12 -15.10 -0.54
N LYS A 74 -0.22 -15.11 -0.52
CA LYS A 74 -1.01 -14.08 -1.18
C LYS A 74 -0.70 -12.68 -0.65
N ILE A 75 -0.46 -12.52 0.64
CA ILE A 75 -0.07 -11.22 1.21
C ILE A 75 1.29 -10.78 0.70
N LYS A 76 2.26 -11.68 0.58
CA LYS A 76 3.58 -11.37 0.01
C LYS A 76 3.45 -10.90 -1.44
N ASP A 77 2.66 -11.59 -2.26
CA ASP A 77 2.40 -11.20 -3.64
C ASP A 77 1.77 -9.80 -3.73
N ILE A 78 0.78 -9.52 -2.87
CA ILE A 78 0.16 -8.20 -2.79
C ILE A 78 1.18 -7.14 -2.39
N GLN A 79 2.03 -7.41 -1.40
CA GLN A 79 3.06 -6.47 -0.95
C GLN A 79 4.10 -6.16 -2.03
N GLU A 80 4.51 -7.16 -2.81
CA GLU A 80 5.44 -6.97 -3.93
C GLU A 80 4.83 -6.06 -5.01
N ARG A 81 3.60 -6.36 -5.43
CA ARG A 81 2.86 -5.51 -6.38
C ARG A 81 2.68 -4.10 -5.85
N LEU A 82 2.42 -3.96 -4.55
CA LEU A 82 2.26 -2.66 -3.90
C LEU A 82 3.55 -1.83 -4.00
N LYS A 83 4.73 -2.46 -3.82
CA LYS A 83 6.04 -1.81 -4.00
C LYS A 83 6.28 -1.39 -5.45
N GLU A 84 5.97 -2.25 -6.42
CA GLU A 84 6.10 -1.92 -7.85
C GLU A 84 5.20 -0.74 -8.25
N ILE A 85 3.99 -0.68 -7.72
CA ILE A 85 3.05 0.41 -8.00
C ILE A 85 3.52 1.70 -7.35
N GLN A 86 4.05 1.63 -6.12
CA GLN A 86 4.66 2.78 -5.46
C GLN A 86 5.87 3.30 -6.25
N SER A 87 6.77 2.42 -6.70
CA SER A 87 7.94 2.81 -7.48
C SER A 87 7.57 3.42 -8.83
N ARG A 88 6.56 2.85 -9.53
CA ARG A 88 6.01 3.41 -10.77
C ARG A 88 5.36 4.78 -10.57
N LYS A 89 4.57 4.95 -9.50
CA LYS A 89 3.97 6.27 -9.18
C LYS A 89 5.06 7.31 -8.93
N LYS A 90 6.11 6.91 -8.21
CA LYS A 90 7.27 7.75 -7.94
C LYS A 90 7.99 8.13 -9.24
N SER A 91 8.27 7.17 -10.12
CA SER A 91 8.96 7.44 -11.38
C SER A 91 8.17 8.32 -12.36
N TYR A 92 6.82 8.33 -12.27
CA TYR A 92 6.00 9.25 -13.06
C TYR A 92 5.87 10.65 -12.45
N ALA A 93 5.85 10.76 -11.13
CA ALA A 93 5.64 12.03 -10.43
C ALA A 93 6.95 12.83 -10.26
N ASP A 94 8.04 12.16 -9.86
CA ASP A 94 9.28 12.83 -9.47
C ASP A 94 9.95 13.61 -10.62
N PRO A 95 10.06 13.09 -11.87
CA PRO A 95 10.67 13.86 -12.95
C PRO A 95 9.90 15.13 -13.33
N LYS A 96 8.62 15.22 -12.96
CA LYS A 96 7.78 16.41 -13.20
C LYS A 96 7.74 17.35 -11.99
N ARG A 97 8.32 16.95 -10.86
CA ARG A 97 8.44 17.79 -9.66
C ARG A 97 9.79 18.50 -9.72
N HIS A 98 9.77 19.73 -10.20
CA HIS A 98 10.85 20.68 -9.97
C HIS A 98 10.41 21.62 -8.86
N GLU A 99 11.27 21.83 -7.86
CA GLU A 99 11.13 23.01 -7.00
C GLU A 99 11.39 24.23 -7.88
N VAL A 100 10.34 25.04 -8.08
CA VAL A 100 10.43 26.29 -8.81
C VAL A 100 10.40 27.38 -7.76
N GLU A 101 11.55 28.00 -7.51
CA GLU A 101 11.66 29.22 -6.74
C GLU A 101 11.36 30.41 -7.65
N PHE A 102 10.61 31.39 -7.13
CA PHE A 102 10.27 32.61 -7.86
C PHE A 102 10.87 33.80 -7.13
N ASP A 103 11.44 34.72 -7.89
CA ASP A 103 11.97 35.96 -7.36
C ASP A 103 10.92 37.08 -7.39
N THR A 104 11.18 38.14 -6.62
CA THR A 104 10.31 39.32 -6.61
C THR A 104 10.34 39.99 -7.98
N GLY A 105 9.23 39.93 -8.71
CA GLY A 105 9.10 40.46 -10.08
C GLY A 105 8.71 39.41 -11.13
N ASP A 106 8.77 38.13 -10.79
CA ASP A 106 8.38 37.06 -11.72
C ASP A 106 6.87 37.00 -11.97
N SER A 107 6.49 36.77 -13.23
CA SER A 107 5.09 36.59 -13.63
C SER A 107 4.69 35.12 -13.53
N VAL A 108 3.73 34.81 -12.67
CA VAL A 108 3.22 33.44 -12.46
C VAL A 108 1.74 33.32 -12.81
N PHE A 109 1.33 32.15 -13.31
CA PHE A 109 -0.08 31.86 -13.58
C PHE A 109 -0.80 31.45 -12.30
N LEU A 110 -1.84 32.20 -11.92
CA LEU A 110 -2.74 31.83 -10.83
C LEU A 110 -3.76 30.79 -11.32
N LYS A 111 -3.84 29.64 -10.66
CA LYS A 111 -4.89 28.65 -10.93
C LYS A 111 -6.22 29.13 -10.32
N VAL A 112 -7.12 29.61 -11.18
CA VAL A 112 -8.39 30.26 -10.77
C VAL A 112 -9.57 29.28 -10.63
N THR A 113 -9.33 27.97 -10.51
CA THR A 113 -10.42 26.98 -10.43
C THR A 113 -11.25 27.24 -9.17
N PRO A 114 -12.55 27.60 -9.28
CA PRO A 114 -13.40 27.81 -8.11
C PRO A 114 -13.58 26.48 -7.38
N ARG A 115 -13.58 26.53 -6.04
CA ARG A 115 -13.92 25.38 -5.19
C ARG A 115 -15.40 25.06 -5.25
#